data_AF-A0A100WQN5-F1
#
_entry.id   AF-A0A100WQN5-F1
#
_cell.length_a   1.000
_cell.length_b   1.000
_cell.length_c   1.000
_cell.angle_alpha   90.00
_cell.angle_beta   90.00
_cell.angle_gamma   90.00
#
_symmetry.space_group_name_H-M   'P 1'
#
loop_
_entity.id
_entity.type
_entity.pdbx_description
1 polymer ?
#
loop_
_entity_poly.entity_id
_entity_poly.type
_entity_poly.pdbx_seq_one_letter_code
_entity_poly.pdbx_strand_id
1 'polypeptide(L)'
;MNTYDAYSTAVELLSPELPRRLLHTKGVAETAERLARVLVPRPVNDIITAAWLHDIGYAPGLVDTGFHPVDGARYARAAGFSENVVSLIAHHTGALIEADERGLSDRLGEYPVPPDAVELAILSCADLCTGPGR
;
A
#
# COMPACT_ATOMS: atom_id res chain seq x y z
N MET A 1 -7.23 4.39 12.48
CA MET A 1 -6.01 3.60 12.78
C MET A 1 -4.77 4.41 12.45
N ASN A 2 -3.63 4.07 13.06
CA ASN A 2 -2.35 4.77 12.92
C ASN A 2 -1.26 3.87 12.31
N THR A 3 -0.02 4.37 12.22
CA THR A 3 1.12 3.63 11.66
C THR A 3 1.51 2.39 12.47
N TYR A 4 1.28 2.37 13.79
CA TYR A 4 1.52 1.20 14.62
C TYR A 4 0.51 0.08 14.34
N ASP A 5 -0.76 0.45 14.12
CA ASP A 5 -1.80 -0.51 13.70
C ASP A 5 -1.45 -1.11 12.33
N ALA A 6 -0.92 -0.29 11.41
CA ALA A 6 -0.47 -0.74 10.10
C ALA A 6 0.73 -1.70 10.16
N TYR A 7 1.74 -1.37 10.98
CA TYR A 7 2.87 -2.27 11.23
C TYR A 7 2.40 -3.63 11.75
N SER A 8 1.55 -3.62 12.79
CA SER A 8 1.06 -4.85 13.41
C SER A 8 0.25 -5.71 12.42
N THR A 9 -0.61 -5.05 11.63
CA THR A 9 -1.38 -5.67 10.55
C THR A 9 -0.48 -6.33 9.50
N ALA A 10 0.56 -5.62 9.04
CA ALA A 10 1.48 -6.15 8.04
C ALA A 10 2.24 -7.37 8.57
N VAL A 11 2.70 -7.32 9.83
CA VAL A 11 3.37 -8.46 10.47
C VAL A 11 2.43 -9.65 10.59
N GLU A 12 1.21 -9.45 11.06
CA GLU A 12 0.21 -10.51 11.23
C GLU A 12 -0.12 -11.21 9.89
N LEU A 13 -0.37 -10.42 8.85
CA LEU A 13 -0.82 -10.95 7.56
C LEU A 13 0.31 -11.51 6.69
N LEU A 14 1.51 -10.93 6.76
CA LEU A 14 2.61 -11.30 5.86
C LEU A 14 3.64 -12.24 6.50
N SER A 15 3.88 -12.19 7.81
CA SER A 15 4.93 -13.02 8.42
C SER A 15 4.72 -14.53 8.30
N PRO A 16 3.48 -15.10 8.39
CA PRO A 16 3.31 -16.55 8.39
C PRO A 16 3.67 -17.21 7.06
N GLU A 17 3.34 -16.58 5.94
CA GLU A 17 3.45 -17.18 4.61
C GLU A 17 4.32 -16.37 3.63
N LEU A 18 4.56 -15.08 3.92
CA LEU A 18 5.22 -14.13 3.02
C LEU A 18 6.35 -13.33 3.71
N PRO A 19 7.31 -13.96 4.41
CA PRO A 19 8.32 -13.24 5.18
C PRO A 19 9.19 -12.30 4.33
N ARG A 20 9.50 -12.67 3.07
CA ARG A 20 10.21 -11.77 2.15
C ARG A 20 9.40 -10.53 1.76
N ARG A 21 8.08 -10.69 1.62
CA ARG A 21 7.15 -9.58 1.35
C ARG A 21 7.08 -8.63 2.54
N LEU A 22 7.12 -9.16 3.77
CA LEU A 22 7.21 -8.34 4.97
C LEU A 22 8.52 -7.54 5.02
N LEU A 23 9.65 -8.16 4.67
CA LEU A 23 10.95 -7.46 4.57
C LEU A 23 10.91 -6.34 3.53
N HIS A 24 10.34 -6.61 2.35
CA HIS A 24 10.09 -5.60 1.32
C HIS A 24 9.24 -4.44 1.86
N THR A 25 8.06 -4.75 2.39
CA THR A 25 7.10 -3.78 2.96
C THR A 25 7.76 -2.88 4.00
N LYS A 26 8.60 -3.44 4.88
CA LYS A 26 9.38 -2.66 5.84
C LYS A 26 10.34 -1.69 5.15
N GLY A 27 11.10 -2.15 4.15
CA GLY A 27 12.01 -1.30 3.39
C GLY A 27 11.28 -0.17 2.62
N VAL A 28 10.08 -0.47 2.11
CA VAL A 28 9.22 0.53 1.46
C VAL A 28 8.76 1.57 2.47
N ALA A 29 8.31 1.16 3.65
CA ALA A 29 7.91 2.09 4.72
C ALA A 29 9.06 3.01 5.16
N GLU A 30 10.26 2.47 5.36
CA GLU A 30 11.47 3.24 5.70
C GLU A 30 11.85 4.22 4.59
N THR A 31 11.78 3.79 3.33
CA THR A 31 12.09 4.62 2.16
C THR A 31 11.04 5.72 1.96
N ALA A 32 9.75 5.39 2.07
CA ALA A 32 8.65 6.34 1.96
C ALA A 32 8.75 7.41 3.05
N GLU A 33 9.05 7.03 4.29
CA GLU A 33 9.26 7.97 5.39
C GLU A 33 10.42 8.95 5.10
N ARG A 34 11.55 8.45 4.59
CA ARG A 34 12.69 9.29 4.18
C ARG A 34 12.32 10.28 3.08
N LEU A 35 11.63 9.81 2.03
CA LEU A 35 11.21 10.66 0.91
C LEU A 35 10.20 11.71 1.38
N ALA A 36 9.20 11.31 2.16
CA ALA A 36 8.13 12.19 2.59
C ALA A 36 8.63 13.31 3.50
N ARG A 37 9.61 13.06 4.38
CA ARG A 37 10.27 14.10 5.19
C ARG A 37 10.92 15.21 4.37
N VAL A 38 11.37 14.92 3.16
CA VAL A 38 12.04 15.90 2.29
C VAL A 38 11.05 16.60 1.37
N LEU A 39 10.06 15.87 0.87
CA LEU A 39 9.18 16.31 -0.22
C LEU A 39 7.87 16.93 0.26
N VAL A 40 7.46 16.70 1.51
CA VAL A 40 6.13 17.07 2.01
C VAL A 40 6.23 17.95 3.27
N PRO A 41 5.76 19.22 3.24
CA PRO A 41 5.83 20.13 4.38
C PRO A 41 4.63 19.97 5.34
N ARG A 42 4.18 18.73 5.58
CA ARG A 42 3.03 18.40 6.47
C ARG A 42 3.19 16.97 7.01
N PRO A 43 2.40 16.54 8.02
CA PRO A 43 2.46 15.18 8.54
C PRO A 43 2.28 14.13 7.44
N VAL A 44 3.09 13.07 7.51
CA VAL A 44 3.24 12.04 6.48
C VAL A 44 2.65 10.68 6.90
N ASN A 45 1.82 10.68 7.95
CA ASN A 45 1.31 9.47 8.60
C ASN A 45 0.60 8.54 7.61
N ASP A 46 -0.22 9.08 6.72
CA ASP A 46 -0.99 8.27 5.77
C ASP A 46 -0.07 7.61 4.71
N ILE A 47 0.98 8.30 4.26
CA ILE A 47 1.95 7.74 3.31
C ILE A 47 2.68 6.55 3.95
N ILE A 48 3.15 6.70 5.19
CA ILE A 48 3.87 5.64 5.90
C ILE A 48 2.92 4.48 6.24
N THR A 49 1.69 4.79 6.63
CA THR A 49 0.65 3.80 6.92
C THR A 49 0.30 3.00 5.66
N ALA A 50 0.13 3.66 4.51
CA ALA A 50 -0.09 3.00 3.22
C ALA A 50 1.13 2.17 2.80
N ALA A 51 2.36 2.66 3.02
CA ALA A 51 3.57 1.92 2.71
C ALA A 51 3.68 0.60 3.48
N TRP A 52 3.29 0.57 4.75
CA TRP A 52 3.19 -0.67 5.53
C TRP A 52 2.12 -1.64 5.02
N LEU A 53 1.12 -1.16 4.28
CA LEU A 53 -0.06 -1.94 3.92
C LEU A 53 -0.16 -2.25 2.42
N HIS A 54 0.63 -1.61 1.57
CA HIS A 54 0.43 -1.65 0.11
C HIS A 54 0.41 -3.09 -0.46
N ASP A 55 1.21 -3.97 0.14
CA ASP A 55 1.41 -5.35 -0.31
C ASP A 55 0.62 -6.40 0.51
N ILE A 56 -0.25 -5.99 1.45
CA ILE A 56 -1.01 -6.96 2.27
C ILE A 56 -2.02 -7.77 1.44
N GLY A 57 -2.45 -7.24 0.30
CA GLY A 57 -3.34 -7.96 -0.61
C GLY A 57 -2.74 -9.24 -1.20
N TYR A 58 -1.44 -9.47 -1.04
CA TYR A 58 -0.81 -10.77 -1.36
C TYR A 58 -1.09 -11.85 -0.32
N ALA A 59 -1.50 -11.51 0.90
CA ALA A 59 -1.74 -12.47 1.96
C ALA A 59 -2.84 -13.46 1.53
N PRO A 60 -2.63 -14.79 1.59
CA PRO A 60 -3.58 -15.77 1.05
C PRO A 60 -5.00 -15.66 1.58
N GLY A 61 -5.17 -15.24 2.84
CA GLY A 61 -6.49 -14.99 3.44
C GLY A 61 -7.22 -13.74 2.95
N LEU A 62 -6.56 -12.84 2.23
CA LEU A 62 -7.13 -11.59 1.72
C LEU A 62 -7.44 -11.60 0.22
N VAL A 63 -6.85 -12.54 -0.52
CA VAL A 63 -7.03 -12.67 -1.97
C VAL A 63 -8.50 -12.91 -2.30
N ASP A 64 -9.04 -12.04 -3.15
CA ASP A 64 -10.42 -12.12 -3.67
C ASP A 64 -10.40 -11.95 -5.19
N THR A 65 -9.75 -10.90 -5.67
CA THR A 65 -9.60 -10.61 -7.11
C THR A 65 -8.30 -11.17 -7.69
N GLY A 66 -7.29 -11.46 -6.84
CA GLY A 66 -5.94 -11.82 -7.30
C GLY A 66 -5.11 -10.60 -7.74
N PHE A 67 -5.60 -9.39 -7.45
CA PHE A 67 -4.91 -8.12 -7.69
C PHE A 67 -4.71 -7.41 -6.35
N HIS A 68 -3.48 -7.46 -5.85
CA HIS A 68 -3.16 -7.07 -4.47
C HIS A 68 -3.50 -5.61 -4.12
N PRO A 69 -3.48 -4.61 -5.03
CA PRO A 69 -3.89 -3.25 -4.66
C PRO A 69 -5.38 -3.19 -4.28
N VAL A 70 -6.23 -3.89 -5.04
CA VAL A 70 -7.68 -3.95 -4.76
C VAL A 70 -7.96 -4.78 -3.51
N ASP A 71 -7.35 -5.97 -3.40
CA ASP A 71 -7.59 -6.88 -2.27
C ASP A 71 -7.09 -6.27 -0.95
N GLY A 72 -5.94 -5.58 -0.99
CA GLY A 72 -5.39 -4.84 0.15
C GLY A 72 -6.22 -3.61 0.52
N ALA A 73 -6.66 -2.82 -0.46
CA ALA A 73 -7.51 -1.65 -0.22
C ALA A 73 -8.87 -2.04 0.40
N ARG A 74 -9.46 -3.15 -0.06
CA ARG A 74 -10.69 -3.72 0.49
C ARG A 74 -10.54 -4.03 1.98
N TYR A 75 -9.46 -4.73 2.35
CA TYR A 75 -9.16 -5.04 3.74
C TYR A 75 -8.92 -3.77 4.55
N ALA A 76 -8.09 -2.85 4.05
CA ALA A 76 -7.73 -1.64 4.78
C ALA A 76 -8.96 -0.77 5.09
N ARG A 77 -9.89 -0.65 4.13
CA ARG A 77 -11.17 0.05 4.34
C ARG A 77 -12.03 -0.65 5.40
N ALA A 78 -12.17 -1.97 5.32
CA ALA A 78 -12.94 -2.74 6.30
C ALA A 78 -12.34 -2.68 7.72
N ALA A 79 -11.02 -2.60 7.84
CA ALA A 79 -10.31 -2.48 9.12
C ALA A 79 -10.42 -1.07 9.74
N GLY A 80 -10.77 -0.04 8.95
CA GLY A 80 -10.93 1.34 9.44
C GLY A 80 -9.68 2.22 9.31
N PHE A 81 -8.82 1.96 8.33
CA PHE A 81 -7.81 2.94 7.90
C PHE A 81 -8.47 4.13 7.17
N SER A 82 -7.77 5.27 7.07
CA SER A 82 -8.32 6.46 6.42
C SER A 82 -8.58 6.21 4.93
N GLU A 83 -9.55 6.91 4.34
CA GLU A 83 -9.83 6.81 2.90
C GLU A 83 -8.61 7.18 2.04
N ASN A 84 -7.76 8.08 2.53
CA ASN A 84 -6.52 8.41 1.83
C ASN A 84 -5.52 7.25 1.84
N VAL A 85 -5.33 6.55 2.97
CA VAL A 85 -4.54 5.31 3.04
C VAL A 85 -5.09 4.25 2.09
N VAL A 86 -6.41 4.03 2.11
CA VAL A 86 -7.09 3.07 1.22
C VAL A 86 -6.84 3.43 -0.25
N SER A 87 -6.97 4.70 -0.61
CA SER A 87 -6.74 5.20 -1.97
C SER A 87 -5.28 4.99 -2.40
N LEU A 88 -4.32 5.28 -1.52
CA LEU A 88 -2.90 5.07 -1.79
C LEU A 88 -2.59 3.59 -2.03
N ILE A 89 -3.16 2.69 -1.23
CA ILE A 89 -3.02 1.24 -1.43
C ILE A 89 -3.66 0.81 -2.75
N ALA A 90 -4.85 1.30 -3.10
CA ALA A 90 -5.52 0.88 -4.33
C ALA A 90 -4.76 1.30 -5.60
N HIS A 91 -4.12 2.47 -5.58
CA HIS A 91 -3.60 3.12 -6.79
C HIS A 91 -2.06 3.06 -6.95
N HIS A 92 -1.33 2.41 -6.02
CA HIS A 92 0.13 2.38 -6.05
C HIS A 92 0.71 1.67 -7.29
N THR A 93 1.96 2.02 -7.64
CA THR A 93 2.83 1.29 -8.58
C THR A 93 2.14 0.89 -9.89
N GLY A 94 1.48 1.86 -10.54
CA GLY A 94 0.87 1.65 -11.85
C GLY A 94 -0.41 0.82 -11.85
N ALA A 95 -1.06 0.65 -10.70
CA ALA A 95 -2.28 -0.15 -10.55
C ALA A 95 -3.39 0.20 -11.53
N LEU A 96 -3.50 1.47 -11.96
CA LEU A 96 -4.47 1.88 -12.99
C LEU A 96 -4.29 1.12 -14.31
N ILE A 97 -3.06 1.03 -14.79
CA ILE A 97 -2.74 0.35 -16.06
C ILE A 97 -2.88 -1.15 -15.88
N GLU A 98 -2.38 -1.70 -14.77
CA GLU A 98 -2.48 -3.13 -14.49
C GLU A 98 -3.92 -3.61 -14.32
N ALA A 99 -4.79 -2.79 -13.70
CA ALA A 99 -6.21 -3.09 -13.58
C ALA A 99 -6.89 -3.17 -14.95
N ASP A 100 -6.56 -2.27 -15.88
CA ASP A 100 -7.10 -2.28 -17.23
C ASP A 100 -6.71 -3.55 -18.00
N GLU A 101 -5.43 -3.90 -17.98
CA GLU A 101 -4.90 -5.12 -18.61
C GLU A 101 -5.52 -6.40 -18.01
N ARG A 102 -5.92 -6.36 -16.74
CA ARG A 102 -6.56 -7.48 -16.03
C ARG A 102 -8.09 -7.48 -16.14
N GLY A 103 -8.72 -6.47 -16.74
CA GLY A 103 -10.18 -6.32 -16.77
C GLY A 103 -10.80 -6.02 -15.40
N LEU A 104 -10.03 -5.39 -14.50
CA LEU A 104 -10.40 -5.05 -13.13
C LEU A 104 -10.60 -3.53 -12.90
N SER A 105 -10.69 -2.73 -13.97
CA SER A 105 -10.91 -1.28 -13.90
C SER A 105 -12.12 -0.91 -13.05
N ASP A 106 -13.23 -1.65 -13.16
CA ASP A 106 -14.43 -1.42 -12.34
C ASP A 106 -14.17 -1.67 -10.85
N ARG A 107 -13.37 -2.69 -10.52
CA ARG A 107 -12.99 -3.01 -9.14
C ARG A 107 -12.06 -1.96 -8.54
N LEU A 108 -11.09 -1.50 -9.32
CA LEU A 108 -10.25 -0.38 -8.91
C LEU A 108 -11.06 0.92 -8.76
N GLY A 109 -12.06 1.13 -9.61
CA GLY A 109 -12.94 2.29 -9.60
C GLY A 109 -13.79 2.45 -8.31
N GLU A 110 -13.90 1.42 -7.48
CA GLU A 110 -14.51 1.48 -6.15
C GLU A 110 -13.68 2.32 -5.14
N TYR A 111 -12.43 2.66 -5.51
CA TYR A 111 -11.50 3.44 -4.68
C TYR A 111 -11.16 4.76 -5.37
N PRO A 112 -11.41 5.91 -4.71
CA PRO A 112 -11.07 7.19 -5.31
C PRO A 112 -9.55 7.30 -5.51
N VAL A 113 -9.14 8.04 -6.55
CA VAL A 113 -7.73 8.35 -6.77
C VAL A 113 -7.25 9.24 -5.60
N PRO A 114 -6.05 9.02 -5.04
CA PRO A 114 -5.49 9.89 -4.00
C PRO A 114 -5.53 11.36 -4.42
N PRO A 115 -6.03 12.27 -3.58
CA PRO A 115 -6.16 13.69 -3.93
C PRO A 115 -4.81 14.39 -4.11
N ASP A 116 -3.76 13.88 -3.46
CA ASP A 116 -2.40 14.39 -3.59
C ASP A 116 -1.53 13.42 -4.39
N ALA A 117 -1.21 13.80 -5.62
CA ALA A 117 -0.36 13.02 -6.51
C ALA A 117 1.06 12.83 -5.97
N VAL A 118 1.56 13.72 -5.09
CA VAL A 118 2.89 13.61 -4.49
C VAL A 118 2.94 12.42 -3.52
N GLU A 119 1.88 12.17 -2.76
CA GLU A 119 1.82 11.03 -1.85
C GLU A 119 1.89 9.70 -2.61
N LEU A 120 1.10 9.60 -3.69
CA LEU A 120 1.09 8.41 -4.54
C LEU A 120 2.44 8.21 -5.25
N ALA A 121 3.07 9.30 -5.69
CA ALA A 121 4.40 9.27 -6.29
C ALA A 121 5.46 8.83 -5.28
N ILE A 122 5.39 9.29 -4.02
CA ILE A 122 6.31 8.87 -2.96
C ILE A 122 6.17 7.38 -2.69
N LEU A 123 4.94 6.88 -2.52
CA LEU A 123 4.68 5.46 -2.28
C LEU A 123 5.20 4.61 -3.44
N SER A 124 4.85 4.96 -4.68
CA SER A 124 5.28 4.23 -5.88
C SER A 124 6.79 4.28 -6.07
N CYS A 125 7.43 5.43 -5.80
CA CYS A 125 8.88 5.57 -5.85
C CYS A 125 9.55 4.70 -4.77
N ALA A 126 9.03 4.70 -3.55
CA ALA A 126 9.55 3.89 -2.47
C ALA A 126 9.47 2.39 -2.77
N ASP A 127 8.35 1.94 -3.34
CA ASP A 127 8.15 0.56 -3.76
C ASP A 127 9.14 0.15 -4.87
N LEU A 128 9.19 0.92 -5.97
CA LEU A 128 10.07 0.64 -7.10
C LEU A 128 11.57 0.75 -6.78
N CYS A 129 11.94 1.53 -5.76
CA CYS A 129 13.34 1.70 -5.34
C CYS A 129 13.76 0.80 -4.18
N THR A 130 12.86 -0.01 -3.64
CA THR A 130 13.15 -0.97 -2.57
C THR A 130 13.30 -2.36 -3.19
N GLY A 131 14.53 -2.88 -3.16
CA GLY A 131 14.77 -4.27 -3.55
C GLY A 131 14.14 -5.25 -2.54
N PRO A 132 13.88 -6.51 -2.91
CA PRO A 132 13.09 -7.49 -2.13
C PRO A 132 13.69 -7.95 -0.78
N GLY A 133 14.61 -7.19 -0.18
CA GLY A 133 15.42 -7.60 0.98
C GLY A 133 16.41 -8.70 0.59
N ARG A 134 17.67 -8.58 1.01
CA ARG A 134 18.61 -9.70 0.97
C ARG A 134 18.52 -10.49 2.25
#